data_AF-A0A830EYG8-F1
#
_entry.id   AF-A0A830EYG8-F1
#
_cell.length_a   1.000
_cell.length_b   1.000
_cell.length_c   1.000
_cell.angle_alpha   90.00
_cell.angle_beta   90.00
_cell.angle_gamma   90.00
#
_symmetry.space_group_name_H-M   'P 1'
#
loop_
_entity.id
_entity.type
_entity.pdbx_description
1 polymer ?
#
loop_
_entity_poly.entity_id
_entity_poly.type
_entity_poly.pdbx_seq_one_letter_code
_entity_poly.pdbx_strand_id
1 'polypeptide(L)'
;MAPSTRTADTRTLSGVLVGLTILGLALLVANVPSSPLRSGNLELFTIFVFPLVISLVAYVGFAELVVWWEVALLAVWGGLSVAVTAFVGFLATMGASGGYPGVVVELVRNIAMFLAVTLGLGIPYGLAGKYRREHPRRTVVSAILAFVVLFTFFNAVAVVTT
;
A
#
# COMPACT_ATOMS: atom_id res chain seq x y z
N MET A 1 14.43 -29.49 26.70
CA MET A 1 14.24 -28.02 26.76
C MET A 1 13.30 -27.66 25.62
N ALA A 2 12.04 -27.33 25.92
CA ALA A 2 11.06 -27.00 24.89
C ALA A 2 11.40 -25.63 24.28
N PRO A 3 11.38 -25.45 22.95
CA PRO A 3 11.62 -24.16 22.35
C PRO A 3 10.44 -23.24 22.68
N SER A 4 10.68 -22.21 23.49
CA SER A 4 9.71 -21.16 23.75
C SER A 4 9.37 -20.49 22.43
N THR A 5 8.10 -20.63 22.07
CA THR A 5 7.50 -20.23 20.81
C THR A 5 7.64 -18.73 20.53
N ARG A 6 8.16 -18.43 19.34
CA ARG A 6 8.30 -17.15 18.64
C ARG A 6 6.93 -16.47 18.38
N THR A 7 6.16 -16.14 19.41
CA THR A 7 4.79 -15.56 19.29
C THR A 7 4.72 -14.09 19.68
N ALA A 8 5.68 -13.58 20.46
CA ALA A 8 5.73 -12.18 20.88
C ALA A 8 5.98 -11.21 19.71
N ASP A 9 6.84 -11.60 18.76
CA ASP A 9 7.31 -10.73 17.65
C ASP A 9 6.18 -10.39 16.66
N THR A 10 5.32 -11.37 16.36
CA THR A 10 4.20 -11.21 15.43
C THR A 10 3.10 -10.27 15.94
N ARG A 11 2.91 -10.19 17.27
CA ARG A 11 1.90 -9.30 17.87
C ARG A 11 2.33 -7.85 17.77
N THR A 12 3.61 -7.57 18.01
CA THR A 12 4.19 -6.22 17.86
C THR A 12 4.13 -5.76 16.42
N LEU A 13 4.52 -6.62 15.46
CA LEU A 13 4.44 -6.29 14.03
C LEU A 13 3.00 -6.00 13.59
N SER A 14 2.04 -6.83 14.01
CA SER A 14 0.62 -6.61 13.71
C SER A 14 0.13 -5.28 14.29
N GLY A 15 0.54 -4.95 15.53
CA GLY A 15 0.25 -3.65 16.14
C GLY A 15 0.83 -2.47 15.37
N VAL A 16 2.07 -2.57 14.87
CA VAL A 16 2.70 -1.53 14.06
C VAL A 16 1.99 -1.35 12.72
N LEU A 17 1.67 -2.44 12.01
CA LEU A 17 0.97 -2.36 10.72
C LEU A 17 -0.43 -1.78 10.89
N VAL A 18 -1.17 -2.18 11.94
CA VAL A 18 -2.47 -1.61 12.27
C VAL A 18 -2.34 -0.14 12.64
N GLY A 19 -1.37 0.23 13.48
CA GLY A 19 -1.13 1.61 13.89
C GLY A 19 -0.78 2.52 12.70
N LEU A 20 0.08 2.06 11.79
CA LEU A 20 0.39 2.77 10.56
C LEU A 20 -0.84 2.90 9.68
N THR A 21 -1.65 1.86 9.52
CA THR A 21 -2.88 1.92 8.72
C THR A 21 -3.87 2.94 9.30
N ILE A 22 -4.06 2.95 10.62
CA ILE A 22 -4.91 3.93 11.32
C ILE A 22 -4.36 5.35 11.14
N LEU A 23 -3.04 5.53 11.22
CA LEU A 23 -2.40 6.82 10.97
C LEU A 23 -2.66 7.31 9.54
N GLY A 24 -2.58 6.42 8.54
CA GLY A 24 -2.91 6.76 7.15
C GLY A 24 -4.35 7.22 6.99
N LEU A 25 -5.30 6.53 7.62
CA LEU A 25 -6.71 6.95 7.62
C LEU A 25 -6.90 8.31 8.30
N ALA A 26 -6.22 8.55 9.43
CA ALA A 26 -6.27 9.84 10.12
C ALA A 26 -5.72 10.98 9.24
N LEU A 27 -4.64 10.73 8.49
CA LEU A 27 -4.08 11.70 7.55
C LEU A 27 -5.06 12.03 6.41
N LEU A 28 -5.80 11.04 5.89
CA LEU A 28 -6.84 11.28 4.89
C LEU A 28 -7.98 12.13 5.44
N VAL A 29 -8.43 11.84 6.66
CA VAL A 29 -9.46 12.65 7.34
C VAL A 29 -8.96 14.09 7.58
N ALA A 30 -7.70 14.24 7.95
CA ALA A 30 -7.06 15.56 8.09
C ALA A 30 -6.91 16.30 6.75
N ASN A 31 -6.98 15.61 5.61
CA ASN A 31 -6.83 16.18 4.28
C ASN A 31 -8.18 16.41 3.54
N VAL A 32 -9.30 16.31 4.25
CA VAL A 32 -10.64 16.56 3.68
C VAL A 32 -10.75 18.00 3.14
N PRO A 33 -11.54 18.25 2.08
CA PRO A 33 -11.72 19.56 1.47
C PRO A 33 -11.92 20.77 2.40
N SER A 34 -12.60 20.58 3.53
CA SER A 34 -12.89 21.62 4.54
C SER A 34 -11.76 21.83 5.55
N SER A 35 -10.68 21.06 5.47
CA SER A 35 -9.60 21.07 6.46
C SER A 35 -8.56 22.16 6.18
N PRO A 36 -8.06 22.86 7.21
CA PRO A 36 -6.94 23.80 7.08
C PRO A 36 -5.62 23.10 6.72
N LEU A 37 -5.52 21.78 6.87
CA LEU A 37 -4.34 20.98 6.54
C LEU A 37 -4.39 20.42 5.11
N ARG A 38 -5.41 20.76 4.32
CA ARG A 38 -5.57 20.25 2.96
C ARG A 38 -4.37 20.60 2.09
N SER A 39 -3.78 19.59 1.49
CA SER A 39 -2.67 19.72 0.55
C SER A 39 -2.68 18.57 -0.44
N GLY A 40 -2.56 18.88 -1.73
CA GLY A 40 -2.43 17.85 -2.77
C GLY A 40 -1.20 16.95 -2.56
N ASN A 41 -0.12 17.50 -1.98
CA ASN A 41 1.06 16.70 -1.65
C ASN A 41 0.78 15.72 -0.50
N LEU A 42 -0.01 16.13 0.50
CA LEU A 42 -0.40 15.27 1.61
C LEU A 42 -1.32 14.13 1.10
N GLU A 43 -2.22 14.45 0.17
CA GLU A 43 -3.07 13.46 -0.50
C GLU A 43 -2.24 12.41 -1.24
N LEU A 44 -1.36 12.84 -2.14
CA LEU A 44 -0.51 11.95 -2.94
C LEU A 44 0.42 11.13 -2.04
N PHE A 45 1.01 11.76 -1.03
CA PHE A 45 1.83 11.06 -0.05
C PHE A 45 1.04 9.95 0.65
N THR A 46 -0.16 10.27 1.14
CA THR A 46 -0.97 9.35 1.92
C THR A 46 -1.53 8.22 1.06
N ILE A 47 -1.88 8.47 -0.20
CA ILE A 47 -2.45 7.46 -1.12
C ILE A 47 -1.37 6.55 -1.71
N PHE A 48 -0.16 7.06 -1.94
CA PHE A 48 0.85 6.32 -2.71
C PHE A 48 2.10 5.94 -1.91
N VAL A 49 2.73 6.93 -1.27
CA VAL A 49 4.02 6.73 -0.59
C VAL A 49 3.82 5.98 0.72
N PHE A 50 2.80 6.36 1.48
CA PHE A 50 2.57 5.79 2.80
C PHE A 50 2.18 4.30 2.76
N PRO A 51 1.31 3.83 1.86
CA PRO A 51 1.07 2.40 1.61
C PRO A 51 2.31 1.62 1.21
N LEU A 52 3.18 2.21 0.38
CA LEU A 52 4.44 1.58 0.01
C LEU A 52 5.31 1.37 1.27
N VAL A 53 5.41 2.37 2.15
CA VAL A 53 6.11 2.23 3.43
C VAL A 53 5.51 1.11 4.27
N ILE A 54 4.18 1.05 4.42
CA ILE A 54 3.49 -0.04 5.14
C ILE A 54 3.86 -1.41 4.55
N SER A 55 3.88 -1.53 3.22
CA SER A 55 4.22 -2.79 2.54
C SER A 55 5.68 -3.20 2.74
N LEU A 56 6.61 -2.25 2.79
CA LEU A 56 8.02 -2.52 3.08
C LEU A 56 8.22 -2.92 4.55
N VAL A 57 7.52 -2.27 5.47
CA VAL A 57 7.50 -2.67 6.89
C VAL A 57 6.95 -4.08 7.04
N ALA A 58 5.90 -4.44 6.29
CA ALA A 58 5.38 -5.80 6.26
C ALA A 58 6.43 -6.79 5.74
N TYR A 59 7.12 -6.49 4.63
CA TYR A 59 8.21 -7.33 4.12
C TYR A 59 9.31 -7.56 5.17
N VAL A 60 9.84 -6.47 5.74
CA VAL A 60 10.92 -6.50 6.73
C VAL A 60 10.51 -7.25 7.98
N GLY A 61 9.28 -7.04 8.46
CA GLY A 61 8.77 -7.70 9.66
C GLY A 61 8.58 -9.21 9.52
N PHE A 62 8.30 -9.70 8.30
CA PHE A 62 8.18 -11.14 8.04
C PHE A 62 9.49 -11.80 7.57
N ALA A 63 10.49 -11.02 7.17
CA ALA A 63 11.77 -11.55 6.71
C ALA A 63 12.70 -11.92 7.88
N GLU A 64 13.16 -13.18 7.93
CA GLU A 64 14.07 -13.64 9.00
C GLU A 64 15.47 -13.01 8.97
N LEU A 65 15.92 -12.58 7.78
CA LEU A 65 17.10 -11.74 7.60
C LEU A 65 16.73 -10.63 6.63
N VAL A 66 17.15 -9.41 6.92
CA VAL A 66 16.90 -8.26 6.04
C VAL A 66 18.16 -7.97 5.26
N VAL A 67 18.07 -8.03 3.93
CA VAL A 67 19.14 -7.58 3.04
C VAL A 67 18.73 -6.23 2.47
N TRP A 68 19.50 -5.19 2.82
CA TRP A 68 19.17 -3.80 2.47
C TRP A 68 18.96 -3.58 0.97
N TRP A 69 19.76 -4.23 0.11
CA TRP A 69 19.59 -4.13 -1.35
C TRP A 69 18.27 -4.71 -1.84
N GLU A 70 17.73 -5.74 -1.20
CA GLU A 70 16.41 -6.29 -1.56
C GLU A 70 15.30 -5.32 -1.19
N VAL A 71 15.39 -4.69 -0.01
CA VAL A 71 14.43 -3.66 0.41
C VAL A 71 14.47 -2.47 -0.55
N ALA A 72 15.67 -2.06 -0.97
CA ALA A 72 15.84 -1.01 -1.97
C ALA A 72 15.21 -1.40 -3.32
N LEU A 73 15.43 -2.62 -3.80
CA LEU A 73 14.82 -3.13 -5.03
C LEU A 73 13.29 -3.18 -4.94
N LEU A 74 12.74 -3.65 -3.81
CA LEU A 74 11.30 -3.68 -3.57
C LEU A 74 10.70 -2.28 -3.48
N ALA A 75 11.44 -1.31 -2.92
CA ALA A 75 11.02 0.08 -2.88
C ALA A 75 10.97 0.68 -4.29
N VAL A 76 12.02 0.46 -5.10
CA VAL A 76 12.07 0.91 -6.51
C VAL A 76 10.96 0.25 -7.33
N TRP A 77 10.79 -1.07 -7.20
CA TRP A 77 9.77 -1.82 -7.91
C TRP A 77 8.35 -1.39 -7.52
N GLY A 78 8.11 -1.20 -6.22
CA GLY A 78 6.82 -0.74 -5.70
C GLY A 78 6.52 0.69 -6.15
N GLY A 79 7.51 1.59 -6.11
CA GLY A 79 7.39 2.95 -6.62
C GLY A 79 7.07 2.98 -8.12
N LEU A 80 7.76 2.17 -8.93
CA LEU A 80 7.49 2.04 -10.36
C LEU A 80 6.08 1.48 -10.61
N SER A 81 5.69 0.46 -9.84
CA SER A 81 4.37 -0.17 -9.90
C SER A 81 3.25 0.82 -9.64
N VAL A 82 3.41 1.65 -8.61
CA VAL A 82 2.49 2.73 -8.27
C VAL A 82 2.42 3.78 -9.38
N ALA A 83 3.56 4.23 -9.90
CA ALA A 83 3.60 5.23 -10.97
C ALA A 83 2.88 4.74 -12.23
N VAL A 84 3.16 3.51 -12.68
CA VAL A 84 2.50 2.91 -13.85
C VAL A 84 1.00 2.75 -13.61
N THR A 85 0.61 2.27 -12.43
CA THR A 85 -0.79 2.08 -12.06
C THR A 85 -1.57 3.39 -12.03
N ALA A 86 -0.99 4.44 -11.43
CA ALA A 86 -1.58 5.77 -11.39
C ALA A 86 -1.70 6.38 -12.79
N PHE A 87 -0.68 6.21 -13.63
CA PHE A 87 -0.69 6.69 -15.01
C PHE A 87 -1.80 6.01 -15.84
N VAL A 88 -1.92 4.69 -15.75
CA VAL A 88 -2.99 3.96 -16.46
C VAL A 88 -4.37 4.31 -15.91
N GLY A 89 -4.52 4.43 -14.59
CA GLY A 89 -5.76 4.87 -13.97
C GLY A 89 -6.16 6.29 -14.41
N PHE A 90 -5.19 7.19 -14.58
CA PHE A 90 -5.42 8.51 -15.14
C PHE A 90 -5.93 8.43 -16.60
N LEU A 91 -5.28 7.62 -17.45
CA LEU A 91 -5.73 7.44 -18.83
C LEU A 91 -7.15 6.85 -18.91
N ALA A 92 -7.48 5.90 -18.05
CA ALA A 92 -8.80 5.27 -18.01
C ALA A 92 -9.91 6.24 -17.58
N THR A 93 -9.58 7.28 -16.82
CA THR A 93 -10.53 8.23 -16.23
C THR A 93 -10.53 9.60 -16.92
N MET A 94 -9.65 9.83 -17.90
CA MET A 94 -9.45 11.10 -18.60
C MET A 94 -10.70 11.65 -19.33
N GLY A 95 -11.66 10.78 -19.67
CA GLY A 95 -12.91 11.16 -20.33
C GLY A 95 -14.11 11.39 -19.39
N ALA A 96 -13.96 11.18 -18.08
CA ALA A 96 -15.06 11.32 -17.14
C ALA A 96 -15.39 12.81 -16.89
N SER A 97 -16.55 13.26 -17.37
CA SER A 97 -17.05 14.61 -17.12
C SER A 97 -17.66 14.71 -15.71
N GLY A 98 -16.81 14.89 -14.70
CA GLY A 98 -17.24 14.92 -13.30
C GLY A 98 -17.28 16.33 -12.72
N GLY A 99 -18.48 16.85 -12.42
CA GLY A 99 -18.63 17.95 -11.45
C GLY A 99 -18.11 17.53 -10.07
N TYR A 100 -17.85 18.50 -9.19
CA TYR A 100 -17.30 18.21 -7.86
C TYR A 100 -18.21 17.23 -7.09
N PRO A 101 -17.73 16.02 -6.74
CA PRO A 101 -18.57 14.93 -6.23
C PRO A 101 -19.00 15.11 -4.77
N GLY A 102 -18.56 16.19 -4.12
CA GLY A 102 -18.83 16.47 -2.72
C GLY A 102 -17.79 15.86 -1.77
N VAL A 103 -17.68 16.48 -0.60
CA VAL A 103 -16.64 16.21 0.41
C VAL A 103 -16.63 14.75 0.87
N VAL A 104 -17.81 14.17 1.10
CA VAL A 104 -17.95 12.80 1.60
C VAL A 104 -17.53 11.78 0.54
N VAL A 105 -17.88 12.01 -0.72
CA VAL A 105 -17.55 11.10 -1.83
C VAL A 105 -16.04 11.14 -2.10
N GLU A 106 -15.42 12.32 -2.06
CA GLU A 106 -13.95 12.46 -2.19
C GLU A 106 -13.22 11.73 -1.07
N LEU A 107 -13.68 11.84 0.19
CA LEU A 107 -13.07 11.13 1.32
C LEU A 107 -13.21 9.60 1.17
N VAL A 108 -14.41 9.10 0.84
CA VAL A 108 -14.64 7.66 0.64
C VAL A 108 -13.76 7.12 -0.49
N ARG A 109 -13.66 7.85 -1.59
CA ARG A 109 -12.77 7.52 -2.72
C ARG A 109 -11.31 7.45 -2.27
N ASN A 110 -10.83 8.43 -1.52
CA ASN A 110 -9.45 8.48 -1.06
C ASN A 110 -9.13 7.35 -0.07
N ILE A 111 -10.06 7.01 0.82
CA ILE A 111 -9.96 5.85 1.72
C ILE A 111 -9.91 4.54 0.90
N ALA A 112 -10.79 4.38 -0.07
CA ALA A 112 -10.82 3.19 -0.92
C ALA A 112 -9.51 3.03 -1.72
N MET A 113 -8.99 4.12 -2.27
CA MET A 113 -7.70 4.13 -2.99
C MET A 113 -6.54 3.79 -2.06
N PHE A 114 -6.48 4.39 -0.88
CA PHE A 114 -5.47 4.07 0.13
C PHE A 114 -5.49 2.59 0.51
N LEU A 115 -6.66 2.03 0.79
CA LEU A 115 -6.81 0.61 1.12
C LEU A 115 -6.43 -0.29 -0.06
N ALA A 116 -6.81 0.07 -1.29
CA ALA A 116 -6.46 -0.66 -2.49
C ALA A 116 -4.94 -0.76 -2.69
N VAL A 117 -4.22 0.37 -2.54
CA VAL A 117 -2.76 0.39 -2.65
C VAL A 117 -2.11 -0.39 -1.49
N THR A 118 -2.60 -0.18 -0.27
CA THR A 118 -2.06 -0.84 0.94
C THR A 118 -2.22 -2.35 0.86
N LEU A 119 -3.38 -2.85 0.44
CA LEU A 119 -3.61 -4.29 0.26
C LEU A 119 -2.88 -4.84 -0.96
N GLY A 120 -2.89 -4.08 -2.06
CA GLY A 120 -2.28 -4.47 -3.32
C GLY A 120 -0.78 -4.69 -3.24
N LEU A 121 -0.08 -3.89 -2.43
CA LEU A 121 1.35 -4.07 -2.16
C LEU A 121 1.62 -4.88 -0.89
N GLY A 122 0.87 -4.61 0.19
CA GLY A 122 1.14 -5.14 1.52
C GLY A 122 1.00 -6.66 1.63
N ILE A 123 -0.04 -7.24 1.04
CA ILE A 123 -0.24 -8.71 1.02
C ILE A 123 0.94 -9.40 0.31
N PRO A 124 1.24 -9.08 -0.97
CA PRO A 124 2.32 -9.76 -1.68
C PRO A 124 3.70 -9.49 -1.10
N TYR A 125 3.98 -8.30 -0.56
CA TYR A 125 5.26 -8.01 0.08
C TYR A 125 5.40 -8.72 1.44
N GLY A 126 4.34 -8.80 2.23
CA GLY A 126 4.33 -9.62 3.45
C GLY A 126 4.57 -11.11 3.15
N LEU A 127 3.93 -11.64 2.09
CA LEU A 127 4.17 -13.01 1.63
C LEU A 127 5.61 -13.20 1.12
N ALA A 128 6.16 -12.21 0.41
CA ALA A 128 7.53 -12.23 -0.08
C ALA A 128 8.54 -12.36 1.07
N GLY A 129 8.32 -11.59 2.15
CA GLY A 129 9.13 -11.66 3.38
C GLY A 129 9.02 -13.02 4.06
N LYS A 130 7.79 -13.54 4.20
CA LYS A 130 7.51 -14.84 4.83
C LYS A 130 8.18 -16.01 4.10
N TYR A 131 8.14 -16.03 2.76
CA TYR A 131 8.66 -17.15 1.95
C TYR A 131 10.13 -17.03 1.56
N ARG A 132 10.80 -15.94 1.96
CA ARG A 132 12.17 -15.59 1.55
C ARG A 132 13.18 -16.74 1.70
N ARG A 133 13.14 -17.46 2.82
CA ARG A 133 14.14 -18.49 3.16
C ARG A 133 13.86 -19.84 2.53
N GLU A 134 12.59 -20.21 2.44
CA GLU A 134 12.16 -21.55 2.00
C GLU A 134 12.11 -21.65 0.47
N HIS A 135 11.71 -20.57 -0.21
CA HIS A 135 11.42 -20.59 -1.64
C HIS A 135 11.78 -19.28 -2.34
N PRO A 136 13.04 -19.05 -2.75
CA PRO A 136 13.47 -17.79 -3.37
C PRO A 136 12.70 -17.46 -4.66
N ARG A 137 12.27 -18.48 -5.42
CA ARG A 137 11.39 -18.28 -6.59
C ARG A 137 10.03 -17.72 -6.22
N ARG A 138 9.45 -18.11 -5.08
CA ARG A 138 8.14 -17.63 -4.63
C ARG A 138 8.19 -16.16 -4.19
N THR A 139 9.32 -15.71 -3.62
CA THR A 139 9.55 -14.30 -3.28
C THR A 139 9.55 -13.39 -4.51
N VAL A 140 10.20 -13.83 -5.59
CA VAL A 140 10.19 -13.08 -6.86
C VAL A 140 8.78 -13.07 -7.45
N VAL A 141 8.10 -14.23 -7.48
CA VAL A 141 6.72 -14.33 -7.97
C VAL A 141 5.78 -13.45 -7.16
N SER A 142 5.90 -13.39 -5.83
CA SER A 142 5.07 -12.52 -5.00
C SER A 142 5.35 -11.04 -5.23
N ALA A 143 6.61 -10.65 -5.47
CA ALA A 143 6.95 -9.26 -5.80
C ALA A 143 6.39 -8.84 -7.17
N ILE A 144 6.40 -9.74 -8.16
CA ILE A 144 5.76 -9.52 -9.46
C ILE A 144 4.23 -9.45 -9.29
N LEU A 145 3.67 -10.36 -8.48
CA LEU A 145 2.24 -10.38 -8.18
C LEU A 145 1.78 -9.08 -7.49
N ALA A 146 2.66 -8.42 -6.73
CA ALA A 146 2.37 -7.11 -6.14
C ALA A 146 1.94 -6.08 -7.17
N PHE A 147 2.63 -6.03 -8.32
CA PHE A 147 2.23 -5.14 -9.41
C PHE A 147 0.84 -5.50 -9.92
N VAL A 148 0.56 -6.78 -10.17
CA VAL A 148 -0.72 -7.24 -10.72
C VAL A 148 -1.88 -6.95 -9.78
N VAL A 149 -1.72 -7.24 -8.48
CA VAL A 149 -2.77 -7.02 -7.48
C VAL A 149 -3.00 -5.53 -7.26
N LEU A 150 -1.92 -4.75 -7.13
CA LEU A 150 -2.01 -3.28 -7.05
C LEU A 150 -2.75 -2.72 -8.26
N PHE A 151 -2.33 -3.10 -9.47
CA PHE A 151 -2.94 -2.62 -10.70
C PHE A 151 -4.43 -2.93 -10.75
N THR A 152 -4.81 -4.16 -10.39
CA THR A 152 -6.20 -4.61 -10.43
C THR A 152 -7.06 -3.87 -9.41
N PHE A 153 -6.65 -3.81 -8.15
CA PHE A 153 -7.41 -3.15 -7.10
C PHE A 153 -7.52 -1.65 -7.31
N PHE A 154 -6.42 -0.99 -7.68
CA PHE A 154 -6.42 0.44 -7.90
C PHE A 154 -7.32 0.82 -9.07
N ASN A 155 -7.20 0.16 -10.22
CA ASN A 155 -8.04 0.49 -11.37
C ASN A 155 -9.51 0.12 -11.13
N ALA A 156 -9.80 -0.97 -10.40
CA ALA A 156 -11.16 -1.29 -10.01
C ALA A 156 -11.80 -0.19 -9.16
N VAL A 157 -11.08 0.33 -8.15
CA VAL A 157 -11.55 1.45 -7.34
C VAL A 157 -11.64 2.74 -8.16
N ALA A 158 -10.66 3.02 -9.00
CA ALA A 158 -10.64 4.21 -9.83
C ALA A 158 -11.86 4.26 -10.77
N VAL A 159 -12.21 3.15 -11.42
CA VAL A 159 -13.37 3.07 -12.33
C VAL A 159 -14.70 3.14 -11.60
N VAL A 160 -14.82 2.53 -10.42
CA VAL A 160 -16.08 2.56 -9.63
C VAL A 160 -16.35 3.95 -9.04
N THR A 161 -15.32 4.78 -8.89
CA THR A 161 -15.41 6.09 -8.22
C THR A 161 -15.40 7.30 -9.17
N THR A 162 -15.33 7.06 -10.48
CA THR A 162 -15.58 8.07 -11.54
C THR A 162 -17.03 8.07 -11.99
#